data_AF-A0A7C4U6I8-F1
#
_entry.id   AF-A0A7C4U6I8-F1
#
_cell.length_a   1.000
_cell.length_b   1.000
_cell.length_c   1.000
_cell.angle_alpha   90.00
_cell.angle_beta   90.00
_cell.angle_gamma   90.00
#
_symmetry.space_group_name_H-M   'P 1'
#
loop_
_entity.id
_entity.type
_entity.pdbx_description
1 polymer ?
#
loop_
_entity_poly.entity_id
_entity_poly.type
_entity_poly.pdbx_seq_one_letter_code
_entity_poly.pdbx_strand_id
1 'polypeptide(L)'
;MGIIEAIFGLDENKKIYRKEFEQALRSLPNIDDREREYLRGVFAKELKDGITQKELFGRIKMLQRNSNDILDAREVESVKRKLLGELEDNR
;
A
#
# COMPACT_ATOMS: atom_id res chain seq x y z
N MET A 1 8.12 1.91 15.19
CA MET A 1 6.72 1.79 14.74
C MET A 1 6.59 2.53 13.42
N GLY A 2 6.40 1.79 12.34
CA GLY A 2 6.15 2.37 11.03
C GLY A 2 4.79 3.05 10.99
N ILE A 3 4.63 4.06 10.14
CA ILE A 3 3.37 4.79 9.97
C ILE A 3 2.25 3.83 9.55
N ILE A 4 2.60 2.82 8.76
CA ILE A 4 1.70 1.78 8.29
C ILE A 4 1.20 0.89 9.45
N GLU A 5 2.07 0.46 10.36
CA GLU A 5 1.67 -0.29 11.56
C GLU A 5 0.89 0.59 12.56
N ALA A 6 1.27 1.86 12.70
CA ALA A 6 0.57 2.79 13.57
C ALA A 6 -0.89 3.02 13.11
N ILE A 7 -1.14 2.96 11.80
CA ILE A 7 -2.46 3.18 11.20
C ILE A 7 -3.24 1.88 11.08
N PHE A 8 -2.61 0.80 10.61
CA PHE A 8 -3.30 -0.48 10.45
C PHE A 8 -3.39 -1.28 11.74
N GLY A 9 -2.51 -1.05 12.71
CA GLY A 9 -2.41 -1.80 13.95
C GLY A 9 -1.53 -3.05 13.80
N LEU A 10 -1.08 -3.58 14.93
CA LEU A 10 -0.30 -4.83 15.02
C LEU A 10 -1.17 -6.10 14.88
N ASP A 11 -2.48 -5.93 14.69
CA ASP A 11 -3.41 -7.06 14.63
C ASP A 11 -3.50 -7.60 13.21
N GLU A 12 -2.91 -8.77 12.99
CA GLU A 12 -2.84 -9.43 11.68
C GLU A 12 -4.23 -9.81 11.13
N ASN A 13 -5.26 -9.87 11.98
CA ASN A 13 -6.63 -10.19 11.60
C ASN A 13 -7.49 -8.94 11.35
N LYS A 14 -7.01 -7.74 11.72
CA LYS A 14 -7.73 -6.50 11.47
C LYS A 14 -7.82 -6.26 9.97
N LYS A 15 -9.06 -6.06 9.51
CA LYS A 15 -9.35 -5.69 8.13
C LYS A 15 -9.06 -4.22 7.90
N ILE A 16 -8.24 -3.97 6.90
CA ILE A 16 -7.91 -2.65 6.37
C ILE A 16 -8.91 -2.37 5.25
N TYR A 17 -9.70 -1.33 5.48
CA TYR A 17 -10.66 -0.82 4.50
C TYR A 17 -10.09 0.38 3.77
N ARG A 18 -10.73 0.76 2.68
CA ARG A 18 -10.35 1.88 1.83
C ARG A 18 -9.96 3.15 2.61
N LYS A 19 -10.78 3.56 3.60
CA LYS A 19 -10.54 4.79 4.37
C LYS A 19 -9.22 4.74 5.15
N GLU A 20 -8.98 3.63 5.86
CA GLU A 20 -7.75 3.42 6.63
C GLU A 20 -6.54 3.42 5.70
N PHE A 21 -6.65 2.72 4.57
CA PHE A 21 -5.58 2.65 3.58
C PHE A 21 -5.24 4.02 3.00
N GLU A 22 -6.26 4.80 2.63
CA GLU A 22 -6.06 6.16 2.13
C GLU A 22 -5.47 7.09 3.19
N GLN A 23 -5.83 6.93 4.47
CA GLN A 23 -5.18 7.66 5.56
C GLN A 23 -3.72 7.27 5.71
N ALA A 24 -3.39 5.97 5.61
CA ALA A 24 -2.00 5.52 5.63
C ALA A 24 -1.18 6.14 4.50
N LEU A 25 -1.67 6.08 3.27
CA LEU A 25 -1.00 6.66 2.11
C LEU A 25 -0.79 8.17 2.21
N ARG A 26 -1.69 8.90 2.87
CA ARG A 26 -1.55 10.34 3.10
C ARG A 26 -0.50 10.66 4.17
N SER A 27 -0.34 9.79 5.15
CA SER A 27 0.66 9.93 6.20
C SER A 27 2.06 9.57 5.73
N LEU A 28 2.21 8.87 4.60
CA LEU A 28 3.50 8.56 4.00
C LEU A 28 4.04 9.79 3.24
N PRO A 29 5.13 10.44 3.72
CA PRO A 29 5.70 11.60 3.05
C PRO A 29 6.40 11.22 1.74
N ASN A 30 6.79 9.96 1.59
CA ASN A 30 7.52 9.45 0.43
C ASN A 30 6.61 8.95 -0.70
N ILE A 31 5.29 9.07 -0.56
CA ILE A 31 4.32 8.65 -1.58
C ILE A 31 3.61 9.88 -2.16
N ASP A 32 3.85 10.15 -3.44
CA ASP A 32 3.30 11.29 -4.18
C ASP A 32 1.87 11.02 -4.68
N ASP A 33 1.12 12.05 -5.09
CA ASP A 33 -0.29 11.91 -5.45
C ASP A 33 -0.55 10.93 -6.61
N ARG A 34 0.34 10.87 -7.60
CA ARG A 34 0.26 9.87 -8.70
C ARG A 34 0.43 8.45 -8.17
N GLU A 35 1.35 8.25 -7.23
CA GLU A 35 1.58 6.95 -6.60
C GLU A 35 0.39 6.53 -5.74
N ARG A 36 -0.22 7.48 -5.02
CA ARG A 36 -1.47 7.25 -4.26
C ARG A 36 -2.62 6.86 -5.19
N GLU A 37 -2.75 7.52 -6.34
CA GLU A 37 -3.80 7.20 -7.31
C GLU A 37 -3.63 5.81 -7.91
N TYR A 38 -2.40 5.44 -8.26
CA TYR A 38 -2.07 4.08 -8.71
C TYR A 38 -2.46 3.03 -7.66
N LEU A 39 -2.04 3.23 -6.41
CA LEU A 39 -2.36 2.30 -5.32
C LEU A 39 -3.86 2.23 -5.05
N ARG A 40 -4.59 3.36 -5.11
CA ARG A 40 -6.06 3.36 -5.02
C ARG A 40 -6.69 2.52 -6.11
N GLY A 41 -6.19 2.59 -7.35
CA GLY A 41 -6.68 1.80 -8.48
C GLY A 41 -6.42 0.30 -8.27
N VAL A 42 -5.18 -0.05 -7.95
CA VAL A 42 -4.76 -1.45 -7.76
C VAL A 42 -5.53 -2.12 -6.62
N PHE A 43 -5.67 -1.42 -5.50
CA PHE A 43 -6.29 -1.96 -4.29
C PHE A 43 -7.80 -1.68 -4.19
N ALA A 44 -8.42 -1.03 -5.18
CA ALA A 44 -9.83 -0.60 -5.11
C ALA A 44 -10.79 -1.75 -4.78
N LYS A 45 -10.55 -2.92 -5.39
CA LYS A 45 -11.40 -4.10 -5.23
C LYS A 45 -11.18 -4.74 -3.86
N GLU A 46 -9.92 -5.05 -3.54
CA GLU A 46 -9.52 -5.58 -2.24
C GLU A 46 -10.01 -4.75 -1.05
N LEU A 47 -9.83 -3.43 -1.10
CA LEU A 47 -10.20 -2.53 -0.01
C LEU A 47 -11.70 -2.36 0.18
N LYS A 48 -12.51 -2.83 -0.78
CA LYS A 48 -13.97 -2.85 -0.68
C LYS A 48 -14.44 -3.96 0.26
N ASP A 49 -13.86 -5.15 0.14
CA ASP A 49 -14.16 -6.31 1.00
C ASP A 49 -13.34 -6.30 2.31
N GLY A 50 -12.28 -5.49 2.33
CA GLY A 50 -11.35 -5.34 3.44
C GLY A 50 -10.28 -6.44 3.39
N ILE A 51 -9.02 -6.04 3.49
CA ILE A 51 -7.87 -6.94 3.45
C ILE A 51 -7.09 -6.93 4.75
N THR A 52 -6.50 -8.05 5.11
CA THR A 52 -5.58 -8.12 6.25
C THR A 52 -4.23 -7.48 5.91
N GLN A 53 -3.46 -7.13 6.94
CA GLN A 53 -2.08 -6.62 6.77
C GLN A 53 -1.21 -7.62 5.98
N LYS A 54 -1.37 -8.92 6.24
CA LYS A 54 -0.66 -9.99 5.55
C LYS A 54 -1.00 -10.06 4.05
N GLU A 55 -2.29 -9.92 3.72
CA GLU A 55 -2.73 -9.85 2.32
C GLU A 55 -2.20 -8.59 1.64
N LEU A 56 -2.28 -7.44 2.31
CA LEU A 56 -1.74 -6.18 1.80
C LEU A 56 -0.24 -6.32 1.48
N PHE A 57 0.54 -6.86 2.41
CA PHE A 57 1.97 -7.09 2.21
C PHE A 57 2.26 -8.05 1.05
N GLY A 58 1.54 -9.17 0.98
CA GLY A 58 1.66 -10.12 -0.13
C GLY A 58 1.35 -9.46 -1.48
N ARG A 59 0.36 -8.56 -1.51
CA ARG A 59 -0.04 -7.85 -2.71
C ARG A 59 0.96 -6.77 -3.12
N ILE A 60 1.49 -6.02 -2.15
CA ILE A 60 2.59 -5.06 -2.38
C ILE A 60 3.79 -5.78 -3.01
N LYS A 61 4.12 -6.98 -2.54
CA LYS A 61 5.17 -7.83 -3.13
C LYS A 61 4.87 -8.27 -4.56
N MET A 62 3.60 -8.35 -4.94
CA MET A 62 3.13 -8.70 -6.28
C MET A 62 2.84 -7.48 -7.17
N LEU A 63 3.08 -6.24 -6.70
CA LEU A 63 2.90 -5.06 -7.53
C LEU A 63 3.76 -5.17 -8.79
N GLN A 64 3.10 -5.03 -9.93
CA GLN A 64 3.65 -5.06 -11.27
C GLN A 64 2.93 -4.02 -12.11
N ARG A 65 3.64 -3.52 -13.13
CA ARG A 65 3.06 -2.61 -14.11
C ARG A 65 2.09 -3.36 -15.03
N ASN A 66 0.91 -2.80 -15.21
CA ASN A 66 -0.02 -3.10 -16.29
C ASN A 66 0.11 -2.04 -17.40
N SER A 67 -0.21 -2.41 -18.64
CA SER A 67 -0.11 -1.49 -19.79
C SER A 67 -1.00 -0.24 -19.69
N ASN A 68 -2.02 -0.27 -18.82
CA ASN A 68 -2.95 0.84 -18.58
C ASN A 68 -2.64 1.64 -17.30
N ASP A 69 -1.55 1.33 -16.60
CA ASP A 69 -1.19 2.05 -15.38
C ASP A 69 -0.63 3.43 -15.69
N ILE A 70 -0.95 4.38 -14.81
CA ILE A 70 -0.41 5.76 -14.85
C ILE A 70 1.08 5.84 -14.48
N LEU A 71 1.64 4.74 -13.96
CA LEU A 71 3.04 4.61 -13.55
C LEU A 71 3.78 3.65 -14.49
N ASP A 72 5.02 4.01 -14.81
CA ASP A 72 5.93 3.12 -15.52
C ASP A 72 6.55 2.06 -14.60
N ALA A 73 7.21 1.05 -15.17
CA ALA A 73 7.76 -0.08 -14.41
C ALA A 73 8.76 0.36 -13.33
N ARG A 74 9.56 1.40 -13.60
CA ARG A 74 10.49 1.98 -12.62
C ARG A 74 9.76 2.68 -11.47
N GLU A 75 8.67 3.38 -11.78
CA GLU A 75 7.85 4.05 -10.76
C GLU A 75 7.11 3.02 -9.90
N VAL A 76 6.54 1.97 -10.49
CA VAL A 76 5.91 0.87 -9.75
C VAL A 76 6.90 0.19 -8.82
N GLU A 77 8.14 -0.06 -9.28
CA GLU A 77 9.17 -0.65 -8.43
C GLU A 77 9.60 0.31 -7.30
N SER A 78 9.66 1.62 -7.57
CA SER A 78 9.91 2.64 -6.54
C SER A 78 8.83 2.64 -5.46
N VAL A 79 7.55 2.67 -5.86
CA VAL A 79 6.40 2.58 -4.95
C VAL A 79 6.47 1.31 -4.11
N LYS A 80 6.75 0.17 -4.75
CA LYS A 80 6.91 -1.10 -4.06
C LYS A 80 8.00 -1.04 -2.99
N ARG A 81 9.18 -0.49 -3.32
CA ARG A 81 10.28 -0.33 -2.35
C ARG A 81 9.91 0.62 -1.21
N LYS A 82 9.24 1.73 -1.49
CA LYS A 82 8.78 2.69 -0.48
C LYS A 82 7.81 2.02 0.51
N LEU A 83 6.80 1.31 0.00
CA LEU A 83 5.82 0.61 0.84
C LEU A 83 6.43 -0.55 1.62
N LEU A 84 7.32 -1.34 1.00
CA LEU A 84 8.04 -2.40 1.69
C LEU A 84 8.98 -1.85 2.74
N GLY A 85 9.68 -0.74 2.48
CA GLY A 85 10.52 -0.06 3.47
C GLY A 85 9.73 0.29 4.72
N GLU A 86 8.55 0.90 4.58
CA GLU A 86 7.69 1.23 5.72
C GLU A 86 7.17 0.00 6.49
N LEU A 87 7.11 -1.16 5.84
CA LEU A 87 6.67 -2.44 6.40
C LEU A 87 7.82 -3.29 6.97
N GLU A 88 9.02 -3.17 6.42
CA GLU A 88 10.22 -3.98 6.76
C GLU A 88 11.18 -3.24 7.72
N ASP A 89 11.19 -1.91 7.77
CA ASP A 89 12.00 -1.10 8.72
C ASP A 89 11.61 -1.32 10.20
N ASN A 90 10.66 -2.21 10.48
CA ASN A 90 10.26 -2.61 11.84
C ASN A 90 10.49 -4.10 12.15
N ARG A 91 11.42 -4.77 11.45
CA ARG A 91 11.84 -6.14 11.79
C ARG A 91 13.21 -6.23 12.44
#